data_AF-Q8SUP2-F1
#
_entry.id   AF-Q8SUP2-F1
#
_cell.length_a   1.000
_cell.length_b   1.000
_cell.length_c   1.000
_cell.angle_alpha   90.00
_cell.angle_beta   90.00
_cell.angle_gamma   90.00
#
_symmetry.space_group_name_H-M   'P 1'
#
loop_
_entity.id
_entity.type
_entity.pdbx_description
1 polymer ?
#
loop_
_entity_poly.entity_id
_entity_poly.type
_entity_poly.pdbx_seq_one_letter_code
_entity_poly.pdbx_strand_id
1 'polypeptide(L)'
;MGFSNKLVITAKKPGKRTRQICMHIRRMLEPNVTAKLRDRNTTVKSYLDVADALELSHFVLVDARDIKIGTRPKGPTYVFNVVDYNPKYVKVGNEYYEEDPCITFTGESELKELFLSLSSRPKTFKRNLHFYFDGDLIHVRHYAILTKEEEDIKVGFHEIGPRITMRLVKKMDGFFS
;
A
#
# COMPACT_ATOMS: atom_id res chain seq x y z
N MET A 1 -19.25 -4.34 -9.05
CA MET A 1 -18.02 -4.52 -9.86
C MET A 1 -16.83 -4.39 -8.92
N GLY A 2 -16.14 -5.51 -8.69
CA GLY A 2 -15.12 -5.66 -7.64
C GLY A 2 -13.73 -5.29 -8.15
N PHE A 3 -13.52 -4.01 -8.47
CA PHE A 3 -12.20 -3.51 -8.83
C PHE A 3 -11.20 -3.81 -7.70
N SER A 4 -10.09 -4.46 -8.00
CA SER A 4 -9.08 -4.88 -7.01
C SER A 4 -7.72 -4.23 -7.24
N ASN A 5 -7.49 -3.66 -8.44
CA ASN A 5 -6.18 -3.19 -8.85
C ASN A 5 -5.87 -1.79 -8.29
N LYS A 6 -4.63 -1.62 -7.81
CA LYS A 6 -4.16 -0.33 -7.29
C LYS A 6 -3.18 0.31 -8.27
N LEU A 7 -3.44 1.56 -8.61
CA LEU A 7 -2.46 2.40 -9.29
C LEU A 7 -1.56 3.06 -8.26
N VAL A 8 -0.26 2.78 -8.28
CA VAL A 8 0.72 3.45 -7.42
C VAL A 8 1.67 4.20 -8.33
N ILE A 9 1.72 5.53 -8.23
CA ILE A 9 2.52 6.40 -9.11
C ILE A 9 3.18 7.53 -8.31
N THR A 10 4.16 8.19 -8.92
CA THR A 10 4.82 9.36 -8.36
C THR A 10 4.32 10.68 -8.95
N ALA A 11 4.53 11.79 -8.24
CA ALA A 11 4.42 13.14 -8.81
C ALA A 11 5.42 13.35 -9.98
N LYS A 12 5.21 14.41 -10.80
CA LYS A 12 6.10 14.73 -11.94
C LYS A 12 7.51 15.02 -11.45
N LYS A 13 8.52 14.36 -12.04
CA LYS A 13 9.96 14.50 -11.69
C LYS A 13 10.26 14.18 -10.21
N PRO A 14 10.00 12.95 -9.75
CA PRO A 14 10.22 12.60 -8.34
C PRO A 14 11.71 12.49 -8.01
N GLY A 15 12.07 12.89 -6.79
CA GLY A 15 13.40 12.66 -6.22
C GLY A 15 13.65 11.17 -5.92
N LYS A 16 14.91 10.82 -5.61
CA LYS A 16 15.33 9.42 -5.34
C LYS A 16 14.52 8.76 -4.22
N ARG A 17 14.29 9.48 -3.12
CA ARG A 17 13.49 9.01 -1.97
C ARG A 17 12.05 8.68 -2.36
N THR A 18 11.37 9.59 -3.07
CA THR A 18 9.99 9.40 -3.55
C THR A 18 9.87 8.20 -4.47
N ARG A 19 10.81 8.03 -5.42
CA ARG A 19 10.85 6.84 -6.29
C ARG A 19 10.97 5.55 -5.47
N GLN A 20 11.83 5.54 -4.46
CA GLN A 20 12.04 4.37 -3.62
C GLN A 20 10.79 4.02 -2.79
N ILE A 21 10.16 5.01 -2.16
CA ILE A 21 8.90 4.82 -1.43
C ILE A 21 7.82 4.26 -2.36
N CYS A 22 7.67 4.84 -3.57
CA CYS A 22 6.72 4.35 -4.56
C CYS A 22 6.98 2.89 -4.95
N MET A 23 8.23 2.51 -5.21
CA MET A 23 8.59 1.12 -5.52
C MET A 23 8.30 0.17 -4.36
N HIS A 24 8.55 0.60 -3.12
CA HIS A 24 8.23 -0.23 -1.97
C HIS A 24 6.72 -0.36 -1.72
N ILE A 25 5.95 0.71 -1.88
CA ILE A 25 4.47 0.64 -1.79
C ILE A 25 3.92 -0.30 -2.87
N ARG A 26 4.44 -0.23 -4.11
CA ARG A 26 4.10 -1.21 -5.15
C ARG A 26 4.38 -2.62 -4.65
N ARG A 27 5.58 -2.89 -4.16
CA ARG A 27 5.95 -4.23 -3.70
C ARG A 27 5.10 -4.72 -2.52
N MET A 28 4.72 -3.83 -1.62
CA MET A 28 3.82 -4.15 -0.49
C MET A 28 2.42 -4.57 -0.99
N LEU A 29 1.91 -3.92 -2.03
CA LEU A 29 0.55 -4.12 -2.55
C LEU A 29 0.44 -5.10 -3.73
N GLU A 30 1.54 -5.80 -4.09
CA GLU A 30 1.49 -6.89 -5.06
C GLU A 30 0.53 -8.01 -4.61
N PRO A 31 -0.02 -8.81 -5.54
CA PRO A 31 0.15 -8.74 -7.00
C PRO A 31 -0.77 -7.73 -7.67
N ASN A 32 -1.87 -7.32 -7.02
CA ASN A 32 -2.95 -6.50 -7.61
C ASN A 32 -2.55 -5.02 -7.66
N VAL A 33 -1.35 -4.75 -8.14
CA VAL A 33 -0.80 -3.40 -8.25
C VAL A 33 -0.10 -3.27 -9.59
N THR A 34 -0.10 -2.05 -10.07
CA THR A 34 0.54 -1.61 -11.31
C THR A 34 2.08 -1.63 -11.24
N ALA A 35 2.69 -2.69 -10.69
CA ALA A 35 4.14 -2.84 -10.55
C ALA A 35 4.89 -2.80 -11.91
N LYS A 36 4.22 -3.21 -13.00
CA LYS A 36 4.79 -3.26 -14.36
C LYS A 36 4.59 -1.97 -15.16
N LEU A 37 3.81 -1.00 -14.65
CA LEU A 37 3.65 0.29 -15.31
C LEU A 37 4.94 1.10 -15.13
N ARG A 38 5.66 1.33 -16.22
CA ARG A 38 6.76 2.30 -16.24
C ARG A 38 6.16 3.67 -16.04
N ASP A 39 6.54 4.36 -14.96
CA ASP A 39 6.16 5.75 -14.68
C ASP A 39 6.56 6.65 -15.86
N ARG A 40 5.69 6.78 -16.85
CA ARG A 40 5.71 7.96 -17.73
C ARG A 40 5.18 9.09 -16.83
N ASN A 41 5.84 10.24 -16.82
CA ASN A 41 5.51 11.42 -15.98
C ASN A 41 4.11 11.98 -16.30
N THR A 42 3.08 11.22 -15.97
CA THR A 42 1.71 11.31 -16.43
C THR A 42 0.82 11.71 -15.25
N THR A 43 -0.27 12.43 -15.51
CA THR A 43 -1.14 12.95 -14.45
C THR A 43 -2.15 11.89 -14.02
N VAL A 44 -2.71 12.04 -12.80
CA VAL A 44 -3.83 11.20 -12.34
C VAL A 44 -4.99 11.22 -13.35
N LYS A 45 -5.26 12.38 -13.96
CA LYS A 45 -6.32 12.56 -14.97
C LYS A 45 -6.21 11.60 -16.14
N SER A 46 -5.03 11.46 -16.74
CA SER A 46 -4.82 10.54 -17.86
C SER A 46 -4.96 9.06 -17.51
N TYR A 47 -4.87 8.70 -16.22
CA TYR A 47 -5.18 7.35 -15.78
C TYR A 47 -6.67 7.14 -15.52
N LEU A 48 -7.47 8.20 -15.37
CA LEU A 48 -8.92 8.08 -15.20
C LEU A 48 -9.58 7.50 -16.45
N ASP A 49 -9.09 7.88 -17.64
CA ASP A 49 -9.64 7.45 -18.92
C ASP A 49 -9.47 5.94 -19.15
N VAL A 50 -8.43 5.33 -18.55
CA VAL A 50 -8.14 3.89 -18.65
C VAL A 50 -8.46 3.12 -17.38
N ALA A 51 -8.96 3.79 -16.33
CA ALA A 51 -9.11 3.20 -15.02
C ALA A 51 -10.16 2.08 -14.98
N ASP A 52 -11.24 2.23 -15.73
CA ASP A 52 -12.29 1.20 -15.80
C ASP A 52 -11.79 -0.03 -16.56
N ALA A 53 -11.06 0.17 -17.65
CA ALA A 53 -10.44 -0.91 -18.43
C ALA A 53 -9.34 -1.66 -17.65
N LEU A 54 -8.68 -1.00 -16.70
CA LEU A 54 -7.67 -1.58 -15.82
C LEU A 54 -8.21 -2.02 -14.46
N GLU A 55 -9.54 -1.92 -14.25
CA GLU A 55 -10.22 -2.30 -13.01
C GLU A 55 -9.60 -1.66 -11.75
N LEU A 56 -9.22 -0.37 -11.86
CA LEU A 56 -8.54 0.35 -10.79
C LEU A 56 -9.51 0.78 -9.68
N SER A 57 -9.27 0.29 -8.46
CA SER A 57 -10.04 0.65 -7.26
C SER A 57 -9.41 1.78 -6.45
N HIS A 58 -8.09 1.84 -6.41
CA HIS A 58 -7.36 2.82 -5.61
C HIS A 58 -6.26 3.48 -6.41
N PHE A 59 -6.03 4.75 -6.11
CA PHE A 59 -4.94 5.54 -6.65
C PHE A 59 -4.07 6.03 -5.51
N VAL A 60 -2.82 5.60 -5.51
CA VAL A 60 -1.80 5.99 -4.55
C VAL A 60 -0.79 6.90 -5.25
N LEU A 61 -0.81 8.18 -4.93
CA LEU A 61 0.13 9.16 -5.44
C LEU A 61 1.19 9.46 -4.37
N VAL A 62 2.45 9.17 -4.68
CA VAL A 62 3.60 9.44 -3.80
C VAL A 62 4.30 10.71 -4.25
N ASP A 63 4.39 11.68 -3.35
CA ASP A 63 5.09 12.95 -3.54
C ASP A 63 6.36 13.02 -2.67
N ALA A 64 6.99 14.19 -2.56
CA ALA A 64 8.20 14.40 -1.78
C ALA A 64 8.01 14.13 -0.28
N ARG A 65 6.85 14.52 0.27
CA ARG A 65 6.53 14.37 1.71
C ARG A 65 5.21 13.67 1.97
N ASP A 66 4.34 13.58 0.96
CA ASP A 66 2.98 13.12 1.15
C ASP A 66 2.69 11.87 0.33
N ILE A 67 1.79 11.03 0.85
CA ILE A 67 1.17 9.91 0.17
C ILE A 67 -0.32 10.21 0.12
N LYS A 68 -0.90 10.25 -1.09
CA LYS A 68 -2.33 10.46 -1.28
C LYS A 68 -2.98 9.17 -1.74
N ILE A 69 -4.02 8.71 -1.05
CA ILE A 69 -4.78 7.51 -1.41
C ILE A 69 -6.20 7.95 -1.75
N GLY A 70 -6.57 7.89 -3.03
CA GLY A 70 -7.93 8.12 -3.50
C GLY A 70 -8.65 6.81 -3.79
N THR A 71 -9.86 6.67 -3.25
CA THR A 71 -10.73 5.53 -3.52
C THR A 71 -11.66 5.85 -4.69
N ARG A 72 -11.66 5.03 -5.73
CA ARG A 72 -12.54 5.23 -6.89
C ARG A 72 -13.95 4.67 -6.62
N PRO A 73 -14.98 5.15 -7.35
CA PRO A 73 -14.92 6.23 -8.36
C PRO A 73 -15.08 7.64 -7.78
N LYS A 74 -15.71 7.80 -6.62
CA LYS A 74 -16.15 9.11 -6.09
C LYS A 74 -15.23 9.71 -5.01
N GLY A 75 -14.24 8.98 -4.54
CA GLY A 75 -13.47 9.33 -3.33
C GLY A 75 -13.90 8.44 -2.15
N PRO A 76 -13.50 8.80 -0.93
CA PRO A 76 -12.72 9.98 -0.57
C PRO A 76 -11.23 9.87 -0.94
N THR A 77 -10.50 10.99 -0.79
CA THR A 77 -9.03 11.04 -0.91
C THR A 77 -8.39 11.38 0.42
N TYR A 78 -7.52 10.50 0.89
CA TYR A 78 -6.76 10.66 2.12
C TYR A 78 -5.37 11.17 1.80
N VAL A 79 -4.92 12.19 2.51
CA VAL A 79 -3.57 12.75 2.39
C VAL A 79 -2.81 12.45 3.67
N PHE A 80 -1.73 11.70 3.54
CA PHE A 80 -0.84 11.32 4.63
C PHE A 80 0.50 12.00 4.46
N ASN A 81 1.06 12.53 5.55
CA ASN A 81 2.44 13.00 5.58
C ASN A 81 3.36 11.89 6.09
N VAL A 82 4.48 11.67 5.41
CA VAL A 82 5.51 10.68 5.80
C VAL A 82 6.39 11.28 6.90
N VAL A 83 6.24 10.78 8.12
CA VAL A 83 6.98 11.23 9.30
C VAL A 83 8.34 10.55 9.38
N ASP A 84 8.36 9.22 9.24
CA ASP A 84 9.58 8.42 9.24
C ASP A 84 9.54 7.35 8.15
N TYR A 85 10.70 7.03 7.59
CA TYR A 85 10.85 6.06 6.53
C TYR A 85 12.18 5.32 6.63
N ASN A 86 12.10 4.01 6.88
CA ASN A 86 13.25 3.12 6.83
C ASN A 86 13.18 2.28 5.53
N PRO A 87 14.12 2.47 4.59
CA PRO A 87 14.12 1.76 3.31
C PRO A 87 14.62 0.31 3.41
N LYS A 88 15.02 -0.17 4.59
CA LYS A 88 15.52 -1.54 4.75
C LYS A 88 14.47 -2.52 4.24
N TYR A 89 14.90 -3.35 3.31
CA TYR A 89 14.06 -4.35 2.67
C TYR A 89 14.81 -5.68 2.66
N VAL A 90 14.14 -6.74 3.09
CA VAL A 90 14.68 -8.11 3.06
C VAL A 90 14.06 -8.85 1.89
N LYS A 91 14.91 -9.39 1.01
CA LYS A 91 14.46 -10.14 -0.14
C LYS A 91 13.91 -11.49 0.32
N VAL A 92 12.65 -11.75 0.01
CA VAL A 92 12.03 -13.07 0.09
C VAL A 92 11.66 -13.56 -1.30
N GLY A 93 11.34 -14.84 -1.43
CA GLY A 93 10.98 -15.44 -2.70
C GLY A 93 9.75 -14.80 -3.35
N ASN A 94 9.60 -14.97 -4.65
CA ASN A 94 8.49 -14.37 -5.40
C ASN A 94 7.15 -15.00 -5.05
N GLU A 95 7.15 -16.23 -4.57
CA GLU A 95 5.98 -16.98 -4.10
C GLU A 95 5.23 -16.29 -2.94
N TYR A 96 5.87 -15.33 -2.26
CA TYR A 96 5.24 -14.50 -1.23
C TYR A 96 4.34 -13.42 -1.85
N TYR A 97 4.56 -13.02 -3.10
CA TYR A 97 3.88 -11.91 -3.79
C TYR A 97 2.83 -12.37 -4.81
N GLU A 98 2.56 -13.68 -4.86
CA GLU A 98 1.52 -14.27 -5.72
C GLU A 98 0.10 -13.95 -5.24
N GLU A 99 -0.06 -13.57 -3.97
CA GLU A 99 -1.33 -13.16 -3.37
C GLU A 99 -1.20 -11.84 -2.60
N ASP A 100 -2.33 -11.14 -2.44
CA ASP A 100 -2.40 -9.88 -1.69
C ASP A 100 -1.96 -10.10 -0.23
N PRO A 101 -1.36 -9.12 0.44
CA PRO A 101 -1.00 -9.27 1.84
C PRO A 101 -2.25 -9.34 2.72
N CYS A 102 -2.16 -10.10 3.80
CA CYS A 102 -3.12 -10.03 4.90
C CYS A 102 -2.96 -8.70 5.64
N ILE A 103 -4.07 -7.99 5.86
CA ILE A 103 -4.04 -6.71 6.56
C ILE A 103 -4.47 -6.91 8.01
N THR A 104 -3.70 -6.36 8.93
CA THR A 104 -3.96 -6.45 10.38
C THR A 104 -3.76 -5.11 11.04
N PHE A 105 -4.41 -4.91 12.18
CA PHE A 105 -4.42 -3.64 12.90
C PHE A 105 -4.10 -3.82 14.38
N THR A 106 -3.49 -2.81 14.96
CA THR A 106 -3.42 -2.60 16.41
C THR A 106 -3.82 -1.16 16.70
N GLY A 107 -4.69 -0.95 17.68
CA GLY A 107 -5.30 0.35 17.99
C GLY A 107 -6.60 0.62 17.23
N GLU A 108 -7.30 1.68 17.63
CA GLU A 108 -8.56 2.12 17.02
C GLU A 108 -8.35 3.26 16.01
N SER A 109 -9.03 3.19 14.87
CA SER A 109 -8.99 4.22 13.83
C SER A 109 -10.11 4.03 12.80
N GLU A 110 -10.70 5.13 12.35
CA GLU A 110 -11.64 5.15 11.22
C GLU A 110 -10.98 4.79 9.88
N LEU A 111 -9.64 4.80 9.82
CA LEU A 111 -8.86 4.48 8.62
C LEU A 111 -8.74 2.97 8.37
N LYS A 112 -9.19 2.12 9.30
CA LYS A 112 -9.14 0.66 9.15
C LYS A 112 -9.80 0.21 7.84
N GLU A 113 -10.97 0.78 7.51
CA GLU A 113 -11.71 0.45 6.28
C GLU A 113 -10.94 0.82 5.00
N LEU A 114 -10.29 1.99 4.98
CA LEU A 114 -9.44 2.40 3.87
C LEU A 114 -8.29 1.41 3.65
N PHE A 115 -7.61 1.00 4.72
CA PHE A 115 -6.48 0.10 4.57
C PHE A 115 -6.94 -1.31 4.23
N LEU A 116 -8.03 -1.80 4.82
CA LEU A 116 -8.65 -3.08 4.46
C LEU A 116 -8.99 -3.15 2.96
N SER A 117 -9.52 -2.07 2.38
CA SER A 117 -9.86 -2.04 0.96
C SER A 117 -8.65 -2.11 0.02
N LEU A 118 -7.43 -1.97 0.53
CA LEU A 118 -6.19 -2.20 -0.23
C LEU A 118 -5.79 -3.67 -0.37
N SER A 119 -6.57 -4.63 0.14
CA SER A 119 -6.32 -6.05 -0.05
C SER A 119 -7.61 -6.79 -0.40
N SER A 120 -7.56 -7.67 -1.39
CA SER A 120 -8.71 -8.51 -1.76
C SER A 120 -8.91 -9.71 -0.83
N ARG A 121 -8.23 -9.74 0.32
CA ARG A 121 -8.10 -10.86 1.27
C ARG A 121 -7.46 -12.10 0.63
N PRO A 122 -6.23 -12.49 1.03
CA PRO A 122 -5.59 -13.67 0.46
C PRO A 122 -6.25 -14.96 0.92
N LYS A 123 -6.06 -16.01 0.12
CA LYS A 123 -6.36 -17.41 0.47
C LYS A 123 -5.25 -17.98 1.35
N THR A 124 -3.99 -17.63 1.04
CA THR A 124 -2.83 -18.04 1.85
C THR A 124 -2.20 -16.85 2.58
N PHE A 125 -1.91 -17.04 3.87
CA PHE A 125 -1.33 -16.00 4.71
C PHE A 125 0.20 -16.01 4.64
N LYS A 126 0.78 -15.71 3.47
CA LYS A 126 2.25 -15.63 3.30
C LYS A 126 2.84 -14.27 3.64
N ARG A 127 2.07 -13.20 3.51
CA ARG A 127 2.50 -11.83 3.83
C ARG A 127 1.49 -11.11 4.69
N ASN A 128 2.00 -10.19 5.48
CA ASN A 128 1.20 -9.34 6.34
C ASN A 128 1.61 -7.87 6.20
N LEU A 129 0.62 -7.00 6.01
CA LEU A 129 0.74 -5.57 6.21
C LEU A 129 0.06 -5.22 7.53
N HIS A 130 0.87 -4.82 8.49
CA HIS A 130 0.41 -4.44 9.80
C HIS A 130 0.37 -2.92 9.92
N PHE A 131 -0.76 -2.41 10.42
CA PHE A 131 -0.99 -1.01 10.71
C PHE A 131 -1.19 -0.85 12.22
N TYR A 132 -0.22 -0.21 12.87
CA TYR A 132 -0.33 0.16 14.28
C TYR A 132 -0.67 1.64 14.39
N PHE A 133 -1.81 1.94 15.02
CA PHE A 133 -2.29 3.29 15.30
C PHE A 133 -1.84 3.72 16.69
N ASP A 134 -1.00 4.76 16.74
CA ASP A 134 -0.46 5.34 17.97
C ASP A 134 -0.74 6.85 17.97
N GLY A 135 -1.83 7.26 18.62
CA GLY A 135 -2.32 8.63 18.56
C GLY A 135 -2.65 9.06 17.13
N ASP A 136 -1.94 10.07 16.62
CA ASP A 136 -2.08 10.54 15.23
C ASP A 136 -1.12 9.85 14.25
N LEU A 137 -0.23 8.99 14.75
CA LEU A 137 0.74 8.25 13.95
C LEU A 137 0.20 6.89 13.51
N ILE A 138 0.58 6.52 12.29
CA ILE A 138 0.24 5.25 11.66
C ILE A 138 1.56 4.58 11.29
N HIS A 139 1.89 3.50 11.97
CA HIS A 139 3.08 2.69 11.72
C HIS A 139 2.71 1.53 10.80
N VAL A 140 3.26 1.56 9.59
CA VAL A 140 3.10 0.46 8.62
C VAL A 140 4.33 -0.43 8.66
N ARG A 141 4.09 -1.73 8.83
CA ARG A 141 5.11 -2.79 8.82
C ARG A 141 4.71 -3.87 7.84
N HIS A 142 5.70 -4.48 7.22
CA HIS A 142 5.51 -5.52 6.21
C HIS A 142 6.30 -6.75 6.62
N TYR A 143 5.61 -7.88 6.76
CA TYR A 143 6.17 -9.14 7.23
C TYR A 143 5.94 -10.25 6.20
N ALA A 144 6.92 -11.12 6.06
CA ALA A 144 6.74 -12.47 5.55
C ALA A 144 6.30 -13.37 6.72
N ILE A 145 5.30 -14.20 6.49
CA ILE A 145 4.83 -15.19 7.44
C ILE A 145 5.50 -16.51 7.09
N LEU A 146 6.27 -17.04 8.03
CA LEU A 146 6.95 -18.31 7.92
C LEU A 146 6.20 -19.33 8.77
N THR A 147 5.64 -20.35 8.11
CA THR A 147 5.05 -21.49 8.80
C THR A 147 6.06 -22.63 8.75
N LYS A 148 6.40 -23.16 9.92
CA LYS A 148 7.15 -24.42 10.04
C LYS A 148 6.23 -25.47 10.66
N GLU A 149 6.06 -26.57 9.96
CA GLU A 149 5.34 -27.75 10.45
C GLU A 149 6.40 -28.75 10.93
N GLU A 150 6.58 -28.82 12.26
CA GLU A 150 7.31 -29.91 12.93
C GLU A 150 6.27 -30.72 13.74
N GLU A 151 6.55 -31.11 14.99
CA GLU A 151 5.55 -31.71 15.89
C GLU A 151 4.43 -30.72 16.26
N ASP A 152 4.73 -29.41 16.23
CA ASP A 152 3.79 -28.29 16.41
C ASP A 152 3.87 -27.31 15.21
N ILE A 153 2.75 -26.64 14.88
CA ILE A 153 2.73 -25.56 13.88
C ILE A 153 3.29 -24.28 14.50
N LYS A 154 4.48 -23.85 14.06
CA LYS A 154 5.09 -22.56 14.45
C LYS A 154 4.89 -21.53 13.36
N VAL A 155 4.20 -20.43 13.68
CA VAL A 155 4.02 -19.28 12.80
C VAL A 155 4.91 -18.14 13.26
N GLY A 156 5.86 -17.73 12.42
CA GLY A 156 6.78 -16.63 12.68
C GLY A 156 6.56 -15.45 11.74
N PHE A 157 6.58 -14.23 12.28
CA PHE A 157 6.61 -13.01 11.47
C PHE A 157 8.06 -12.58 11.27
N HIS A 158 8.52 -12.57 10.01
CA HIS A 158 9.81 -12.05 9.63
C HIS A 158 9.63 -10.70 8.94
N GLU A 159 10.15 -9.63 9.53
CA GLU A 159 9.98 -8.29 8.94
C GLU A 159 10.80 -8.13 7.66
N ILE A 160 10.12 -7.85 6.56
CA ILE A 160 10.71 -7.70 5.22
C ILE A 160 10.72 -6.25 4.75
N GLY A 161 9.97 -5.37 5.40
CA GLY A 161 10.00 -3.93 5.17
C GLY A 161 9.36 -3.47 3.86
N PRO A 162 9.39 -2.15 3.60
CA PRO A 162 9.98 -1.10 4.44
C PRO A 162 9.18 -0.82 5.72
N ARG A 163 9.74 0.00 6.61
CA ARG A 163 8.98 0.65 7.68
C ARG A 163 8.58 2.04 7.24
N ILE A 164 7.29 2.36 7.35
CA ILE A 164 6.77 3.69 7.08
C ILE A 164 6.01 4.14 8.32
N THR A 165 6.26 5.36 8.79
CA THR A 165 5.40 6.02 9.76
C THR A 165 4.81 7.25 9.07
N MET A 166 3.49 7.37 9.11
CA MET A 166 2.78 8.47 8.48
C MET A 166 1.67 9.00 9.39
N ARG A 167 1.19 10.18 9.08
CA ARG A 167 0.11 10.87 9.80
C ARG A 167 -0.94 11.33 8.82
N LEU A 168 -2.22 11.14 9.13
CA LEU A 168 -3.29 11.71 8.33
C LEU A 168 -3.26 13.25 8.46
N VAL A 169 -3.13 13.95 7.33
CA VAL A 169 -3.17 15.41 7.27
C VAL A 169 -4.59 15.88 7.00
N LYS A 170 -5.28 15.24 6.04
CA LYS A 170 -6.66 15.56 5.69
C LYS A 170 -7.34 14.45 4.92
N LYS A 171 -8.67 14.42 5.03
CA LYS A 171 -9.58 13.63 4.20
C LYS A 171 -10.37 14.61 3.32
N MET A 172 -10.41 14.34 2.02
CA MET A 172 -11.17 15.10 1.03
C MET A 172 -12.31 14.22 0.55
N ASP A 173 -13.53 14.75 0.48
CA ASP A 173 -14.71 13.93 0.15
C ASP A 173 -14.72 13.42 -1.30
N GLY A 174 -14.01 14.10 -2.20
CA GLY A 174 -13.90 13.75 -3.60
C GLY A 174 -12.67 12.92 -3.98
N PHE A 175 -12.63 12.48 -5.24
CA PHE A 175 -11.49 11.79 -5.83
C PHE A 175 -10.48 12.80 -6.41
N PHE A 176 -9.41 13.09 -5.65
CA PHE A 176 -8.37 14.06 -5.99
C PHE A 176 -8.90 15.47 -6.37
N SER A 177 -10.10 15.83 -5.90
CA SER A 177 -10.81 17.09 -6.14
C SER A 177 -11.04 17.83 -4.83
#